data_AF-A0A2H0ITF8-F1
#
_entry.id   AF-A0A2H0ITF8-F1
#
_cell.length_a   1.000
_cell.length_b   1.000
_cell.length_c   1.000
_cell.angle_alpha   90.00
_cell.angle_beta   90.00
_cell.angle_gamma   90.00
#
_symmetry.space_group_name_H-M   'P 1'
#
loop_
_entity.id
_entity.type
_entity.pdbx_description
1 polymer ?
#
loop_
_entity_poly.entity_id
_entity_poly.type
_entity_poly.pdbx_seq_one_letter_code
_entity_poly.pdbx_strand_id
1 'polypeptide(L)'
;MVTNQQIAQSFSNENLELIILPTEKCNFRCTYCYEDFSIGKMKEPIIRATEYLLQNRLKSLKSLSISWFGGEPLLALDIVLRINNFINNEISKNNYEIDFKSSMTTNGYFLNLENAIKLFEANVKSYQISLDGDKDFHNKTRIKANGTGTFDRIWNNLIQIRESEMDIEILLRLHINEDNYESCFDFIKKLKSELLFDSRFKLLIKAIGKYGGKNDHLINPLSKEEEQELANYIFEHKVQDENQNICYASKPNSFVIRADGNINKCTVALNNPINNIGKLVGSGSMEINTDLAKLWSLGFFNNDKDYLECPMSKIPELVKKADSQQAFGSMAGSVVKSSFVLLSKFVLS
;
A
#
# COMPACT_ATOMS: atom_id res chain seq x y z
N MET A 1 -8.91 -1.79 -19.94
CA MET A 1 -10.08 -2.53 -19.36
C MET A 1 -9.58 -3.63 -18.44
N VAL A 2 -10.24 -3.86 -17.31
CA VAL A 2 -9.98 -5.03 -16.46
C VAL A 2 -10.24 -6.32 -17.26
N THR A 3 -9.29 -7.23 -17.28
CA THR A 3 -9.41 -8.48 -18.06
C THR A 3 -10.04 -9.61 -17.23
N ASN A 4 -10.71 -10.56 -17.90
CA ASN A 4 -11.21 -11.78 -17.24
C ASN A 4 -10.09 -12.54 -16.51
N GLN A 5 -8.86 -12.45 -17.02
CA GLN A 5 -7.68 -13.03 -16.37
C GLN A 5 -7.36 -12.35 -15.04
N GLN A 6 -7.37 -11.01 -14.98
CA GLN A 6 -7.15 -10.27 -13.72
C GLN A 6 -8.23 -10.57 -12.68
N ILE A 7 -9.49 -10.71 -13.13
CA ILE A 7 -10.59 -11.12 -12.27
C ILE A 7 -10.33 -12.53 -11.72
N ALA A 8 -10.10 -13.52 -12.57
CA ALA A 8 -9.86 -14.90 -12.14
C ALA A 8 -8.68 -15.02 -11.17
N GLN A 9 -7.58 -14.30 -11.43
CA GLN A 9 -6.41 -14.26 -10.56
C GLN A 9 -6.71 -13.70 -9.16
N SER A 10 -7.65 -12.74 -9.04
CA SER A 10 -8.04 -12.12 -7.77
C SER A 10 -8.86 -13.05 -6.86
N PHE A 11 -9.47 -14.09 -7.42
CA PHE A 11 -10.22 -15.13 -6.69
C PHE A 11 -9.43 -16.43 -6.51
N SER A 12 -8.26 -16.57 -7.13
CA SER A 12 -7.46 -17.79 -7.04
C SER A 12 -6.87 -17.95 -5.65
N ASN A 13 -7.06 -19.13 -5.06
CA ASN A 13 -6.43 -19.51 -3.78
C ASN A 13 -4.93 -19.88 -3.94
N GLU A 14 -4.45 -20.00 -5.18
CA GLU A 14 -3.04 -20.22 -5.52
C GLU A 14 -2.24 -18.90 -5.55
N ASN A 15 -2.90 -17.75 -5.44
CA ASN A 15 -2.29 -16.43 -5.40
C ASN A 15 -2.59 -15.78 -4.06
N LEU A 16 -1.58 -15.21 -3.42
CA LEU A 16 -1.74 -14.47 -2.17
C LEU A 16 -0.97 -13.15 -2.23
N GLU A 17 -1.67 -12.05 -1.96
CA GLU A 17 -1.07 -10.73 -1.78
C GLU A 17 -1.18 -10.35 -0.30
N LEU A 18 -0.06 -10.07 0.36
CA LEU A 18 -0.05 -9.55 1.73
C LEU A 18 0.65 -8.20 1.76
N ILE A 19 -0.01 -7.22 2.33
CA ILE A 19 0.60 -5.96 2.74
C ILE A 19 0.88 -6.07 4.24
N ILE A 20 2.14 -6.02 4.65
CA ILE A 20 2.50 -6.22 6.06
C ILE A 20 3.03 -4.90 6.61
N LEU A 21 2.48 -4.49 7.77
CA LEU A 21 2.92 -3.32 8.51
C LEU A 21 3.80 -3.80 9.68
N PRO A 22 5.13 -3.90 9.51
CA PRO A 22 6.02 -4.35 10.58
C PRO A 22 6.10 -3.32 11.72
N THR A 23 5.69 -2.08 11.44
CA THR A 23 5.49 -1.02 12.42
C THR A 23 4.52 0.02 11.85
N GLU A 24 3.73 0.62 12.72
CA GLU A 24 2.88 1.79 12.38
C GLU A 24 3.46 3.08 12.96
N LYS A 25 4.71 3.05 13.44
CA LYS A 25 5.50 4.24 13.76
C LYS A 25 6.26 4.73 12.53
N CYS A 26 6.41 6.05 12.43
CA CYS A 26 7.22 6.72 11.41
C CYS A 26 8.19 7.73 12.05
N ASN A 27 9.35 7.90 11.43
CA ASN A 27 10.33 8.95 11.77
C ASN A 27 9.92 10.32 11.21
N PHE A 28 8.95 10.38 10.29
CA PHE A 28 8.42 11.60 9.70
C PHE A 28 7.11 12.04 10.36
N ARG A 29 6.75 13.30 10.17
CA ARG A 29 5.45 13.90 10.50
C ARG A 29 4.98 14.71 9.30
N CYS A 30 4.79 14.02 8.17
CA CYS A 30 4.40 14.70 6.93
C CYS A 30 3.09 15.47 7.14
N THR A 31 3.00 16.66 6.54
CA THR A 31 1.89 17.59 6.77
C THR A 31 0.54 17.01 6.34
N TYR A 32 0.52 16.15 5.31
CA TYR A 32 -0.69 15.48 4.80
C TYR A 32 -0.85 14.02 5.24
N CYS A 33 -0.04 13.54 6.20
CA CYS A 33 -0.12 12.13 6.61
C CYS A 33 -1.46 11.83 7.31
N TYR A 34 -2.10 10.74 6.93
CA TYR A 34 -3.35 10.27 7.54
C TYR A 34 -3.13 9.31 8.71
N GLU A 35 -1.93 8.74 8.86
CA GLU A 35 -1.63 7.83 9.96
C GLU A 35 -1.51 8.58 11.29
N ASP A 36 -2.09 8.02 12.35
CA ASP A 36 -2.04 8.59 13.71
C ASP A 36 -0.85 8.08 14.54
N PHE A 37 -0.12 7.10 14.01
CA PHE A 37 1.01 6.44 14.65
C PHE A 37 0.68 5.85 16.04
N SER A 38 -0.56 5.47 16.28
CA SER A 38 -1.01 4.91 17.57
C SER A 38 -0.41 3.53 17.83
N ILE A 39 -0.35 2.69 16.81
CA ILE A 39 0.19 1.33 16.89
C ILE A 39 1.72 1.34 16.77
N GLY A 40 2.35 0.44 17.54
CA GLY A 40 3.80 0.30 17.62
C GLY A 40 4.41 -0.60 16.55
N LYS A 41 5.61 -1.09 16.87
CA LYS A 41 6.28 -2.18 16.15
C LYS A 41 5.57 -3.51 16.42
N MET A 42 5.51 -4.36 15.40
CA MET A 42 4.94 -5.70 15.50
C MET A 42 5.66 -6.52 16.58
N LYS A 43 4.89 -7.21 17.42
CA LYS A 43 5.40 -7.99 18.55
C LYS A 43 5.67 -9.44 18.15
N GLU A 44 6.58 -10.12 18.87
CA GLU A 44 6.99 -11.50 18.61
C GLU A 44 5.84 -12.49 18.35
N PRO A 45 4.73 -12.51 19.11
CA PRO A 45 3.61 -13.42 18.82
C PRO A 45 2.99 -13.21 17.43
N ILE A 46 2.93 -11.97 16.96
CA ILE A 46 2.36 -11.61 15.65
C ILE A 46 3.34 -11.94 14.53
N ILE A 47 4.65 -11.75 14.76
CA ILE A 47 5.71 -12.16 13.83
C ILE A 47 5.63 -13.67 13.60
N ARG A 48 5.58 -14.47 14.68
CA ARG A 48 5.45 -15.93 14.59
C ARG A 48 4.15 -16.38 13.93
N ALA A 49 3.04 -15.73 14.25
CA ALA A 49 1.77 -16.02 13.59
C ALA A 49 1.84 -15.74 12.08
N THR A 50 2.56 -14.69 11.67
CA THR A 50 2.80 -14.39 10.25
C THR A 50 3.67 -15.47 9.59
N GLU A 51 4.75 -15.90 10.26
CA GLU A 51 5.59 -17.01 9.79
C GLU A 51 4.77 -18.30 9.62
N TYR A 52 3.91 -18.65 10.58
CA TYR A 52 3.03 -19.84 10.47
C TYR A 52 1.99 -19.72 9.37
N LEU A 53 1.40 -18.53 9.15
CA LEU A 53 0.51 -18.30 8.01
C LEU A 53 1.22 -18.62 6.70
N LEU A 54 2.42 -18.09 6.53
CA LEU A 54 3.23 -18.30 5.33
C LEU A 54 3.59 -19.78 5.18
N GLN A 55 4.08 -20.42 6.25
CA GLN A 55 4.41 -21.84 6.26
C GLN A 55 3.23 -22.72 5.80
N ASN A 56 2.03 -22.44 6.31
CA ASN A 56 0.82 -23.19 5.98
C ASN A 56 0.35 -22.98 4.54
N ARG A 57 0.69 -21.84 3.92
CA ARG A 57 0.20 -21.46 2.60
C ARG A 57 1.17 -21.77 1.47
N LEU A 58 2.48 -21.62 1.69
CA LEU A 58 3.51 -21.68 0.64
C LEU A 58 3.39 -22.89 -0.28
N LYS A 59 3.15 -24.09 0.26
CA LYS A 59 2.98 -25.33 -0.54
C LYS A 59 1.87 -25.26 -1.59
N SER A 60 0.82 -24.46 -1.34
CA SER A 60 -0.37 -24.35 -2.19
C SER A 60 -0.34 -23.16 -3.15
N LEU A 61 0.67 -22.29 -3.05
CA LEU A 61 0.74 -21.05 -3.81
C LEU A 61 1.59 -21.24 -5.07
N LYS A 62 1.10 -20.67 -6.17
CA LYS A 62 1.89 -20.41 -7.39
C LYS A 62 2.50 -19.02 -7.38
N SER A 63 1.88 -18.07 -6.68
CA SER A 63 2.41 -16.71 -6.53
C SER A 63 2.17 -16.17 -5.13
N LEU A 64 3.21 -15.53 -4.58
CA LEU A 64 3.16 -14.79 -3.33
C LEU A 64 3.74 -13.40 -3.55
N SER A 65 2.97 -12.37 -3.23
CA SER A 65 3.43 -10.99 -3.19
C SER A 65 3.40 -10.46 -1.76
N ILE A 66 4.54 -10.00 -1.27
CA ILE A 66 4.66 -9.31 0.03
C ILE A 66 5.01 -7.84 -0.21
N SER A 67 4.15 -6.94 0.24
CA SER A 67 4.37 -5.50 0.19
C SER A 67 4.56 -4.94 1.59
N TRP A 68 5.75 -4.44 1.89
CA TRP A 68 6.06 -3.80 3.16
C TRP A 68 5.52 -2.37 3.19
N PHE A 69 4.69 -2.06 4.19
CA PHE A 69 4.03 -0.77 4.35
C PHE A 69 4.02 -0.34 5.83
N GLY A 70 3.18 0.64 6.17
CA GLY A 70 2.97 1.18 7.51
C GLY A 70 3.57 2.58 7.60
N GLY A 71 3.87 3.01 8.82
CA GLY A 71 4.43 4.35 9.02
C GLY A 71 5.80 4.50 8.35
N GLU A 72 6.77 3.66 8.74
CA GLU A 72 8.02 3.49 8.02
C GLU A 72 8.58 2.08 8.24
N PRO A 73 8.51 1.17 7.25
CA PRO A 73 8.93 -0.22 7.43
C PRO A 73 10.42 -0.36 7.79
N LEU A 74 11.30 0.55 7.35
CA LEU A 74 12.72 0.49 7.67
C LEU A 74 13.05 0.78 9.15
N LEU A 75 12.11 1.32 9.94
CA LEU A 75 12.25 1.38 11.40
C LEU A 75 12.14 -0.01 12.07
N ALA A 76 11.61 -1.00 11.34
CA ALA A 76 11.49 -2.39 11.76
C ALA A 76 12.16 -3.33 10.75
N LEU A 77 13.31 -2.90 10.20
CA LEU A 77 14.08 -3.65 9.20
C LEU A 77 14.38 -5.10 9.65
N ASP A 78 14.62 -5.33 10.93
CA ASP A 78 14.83 -6.66 11.50
C ASP A 78 13.63 -7.60 11.26
N ILE A 79 12.40 -7.09 11.33
CA ILE A 79 11.17 -7.87 11.08
C ILE A 79 11.03 -8.16 9.59
N VAL A 80 11.28 -7.16 8.75
CA VAL A 80 11.26 -7.30 7.28
C VAL A 80 12.22 -8.41 6.85
N LEU A 81 13.48 -8.32 7.28
CA LEU A 81 14.51 -9.31 6.93
C LEU A 81 14.15 -10.70 7.48
N ARG A 82 13.67 -10.79 8.72
CA ARG A 82 13.29 -12.08 9.34
C ARG A 82 12.22 -12.81 8.52
N ILE A 83 11.11 -12.13 8.21
CA ILE A 83 9.98 -12.76 7.51
C ILE A 83 10.37 -13.11 6.07
N ASN A 84 11.07 -12.24 5.36
CA ASN A 84 11.53 -12.55 4.00
C ASN A 84 12.53 -13.71 3.97
N ASN A 85 13.50 -13.75 4.89
CA ASN A 85 14.45 -14.85 4.99
C ASN A 85 13.76 -16.17 5.37
N PHE A 86 12.75 -16.12 6.25
CA PHE A 86 11.90 -17.27 6.55
C PHE A 86 11.22 -17.81 5.28
N ILE A 87 10.61 -16.94 4.47
CA ILE A 87 9.97 -17.34 3.20
C ILE A 87 11.00 -17.96 2.25
N ASN A 88 12.13 -17.30 2.01
CA ASN A 88 13.18 -17.80 1.12
C ASN A 88 13.70 -19.18 1.57
N ASN A 89 13.92 -19.36 2.87
CA ASN A 89 14.36 -20.63 3.44
C ASN A 89 13.32 -21.74 3.26
N GLU A 90 12.05 -21.47 3.52
CA GLU A 90 10.99 -22.48 3.35
C GLU A 90 10.78 -22.85 1.88
N ILE A 91 10.86 -21.89 0.95
CA ILE A 91 10.81 -22.15 -0.49
C ILE A 91 11.98 -23.04 -0.92
N SER A 92 13.20 -22.67 -0.55
CA SER A 92 14.41 -23.41 -0.94
C SER A 92 14.45 -24.81 -0.32
N LYS A 93 14.19 -24.93 0.98
CA LYS A 93 14.23 -26.20 1.72
C LYS A 93 13.23 -27.23 1.19
N ASN A 94 12.05 -26.78 0.74
CA ASN A 94 10.99 -27.68 0.28
C ASN A 94 10.87 -27.74 -1.26
N ASN A 95 11.72 -27.04 -2.00
CA ASN A 95 11.68 -26.93 -3.47
C ASN A 95 10.29 -26.49 -4.00
N TYR A 96 9.70 -25.45 -3.40
CA TYR A 96 8.42 -24.94 -3.88
C TYR A 96 8.59 -24.13 -5.17
N GLU A 97 7.82 -24.48 -6.20
CA GLU A 97 7.73 -23.73 -7.45
C GLU A 97 6.77 -22.55 -7.32
N ILE A 98 7.24 -21.49 -6.66
CA ILE A 98 6.43 -20.28 -6.38
C ILE A 98 7.11 -19.02 -6.92
N ASP A 99 6.34 -18.17 -7.60
CA ASP A 99 6.74 -16.79 -7.92
C ASP A 99 6.63 -15.92 -6.67
N PHE A 100 7.71 -15.81 -5.91
CA PHE A 100 7.79 -14.95 -4.72
C PHE A 100 8.39 -13.58 -5.06
N LYS A 101 7.56 -12.54 -4.90
CA LYS A 101 7.95 -11.13 -5.07
C LYS A 101 7.79 -10.38 -3.77
N SER A 102 8.75 -9.52 -3.46
CA SER A 102 8.67 -8.61 -2.31
C SER A 102 9.00 -7.18 -2.69
N SER A 103 8.14 -6.26 -2.24
CA SER A 103 8.24 -4.83 -2.49
C SER A 103 8.09 -4.04 -1.19
N MET A 104 8.44 -2.75 -1.21
CA MET A 104 8.35 -1.88 -0.05
C MET A 104 7.91 -0.48 -0.46
N THR A 105 6.94 0.11 0.26
CA THR A 105 6.77 1.57 0.24
C THR A 105 7.49 2.16 1.45
N THR A 106 8.44 3.06 1.20
CA THR A 106 9.27 3.68 2.24
C THR A 106 9.42 5.18 1.96
N ASN A 107 9.65 5.97 3.01
CA ASN A 107 10.04 7.36 2.86
C ASN A 107 11.49 7.54 2.35
N GLY A 108 12.28 6.45 2.27
CA GLY A 108 13.62 6.42 1.69
C GLY A 108 14.74 6.95 2.59
N TYR A 109 14.43 7.49 3.78
CA TYR A 109 15.43 8.12 4.67
C TYR A 109 16.47 7.12 5.18
N PHE A 110 16.03 5.91 5.53
CA PHE A 110 16.87 4.81 6.01
C PHE A 110 17.27 3.82 4.93
N LEU A 111 16.87 4.04 3.68
CA LEU A 111 17.26 3.20 2.54
C LEU A 111 18.66 3.58 2.04
N ASN A 112 19.65 3.59 2.93
CA ASN A 112 21.05 3.73 2.54
C ASN A 112 21.53 2.46 1.79
N LEU A 113 22.68 2.53 1.13
CA LEU A 113 23.22 1.43 0.34
C LEU A 113 23.36 0.12 1.15
N GLU A 114 23.83 0.20 2.39
CA GLU A 114 23.97 -0.97 3.28
C GLU A 114 22.63 -1.67 3.53
N ASN A 115 21.57 -0.92 3.84
CA ASN A 115 20.25 -1.49 4.07
C ASN A 115 19.62 -2.00 2.76
N ALA A 116 19.87 -1.31 1.64
CA ALA A 116 19.42 -1.77 0.33
C ALA A 116 20.05 -3.13 -0.05
N ILE A 117 21.34 -3.34 0.23
CA ILE A 117 22.03 -4.63 0.04
C ILE A 117 21.36 -5.72 0.88
N LYS A 118 21.17 -5.50 2.19
CA LYS A 118 20.51 -6.47 3.08
C LYS A 118 19.10 -6.85 2.60
N LEU A 119 18.35 -5.86 2.12
CA LEU A 119 17.00 -6.05 1.59
C LEU A 119 17.01 -6.82 0.27
N PHE A 120 17.94 -6.50 -0.63
CA PHE A 120 18.13 -7.21 -1.90
C PHE A 120 18.46 -8.69 -1.67
N GLU A 121 19.39 -8.99 -0.75
CA GLU A 121 19.73 -10.37 -0.34
C GLU A 121 18.52 -11.11 0.25
N ALA A 122 17.64 -10.40 0.95
CA ALA A 122 16.37 -10.92 1.45
C ALA A 122 15.24 -10.94 0.39
N ASN A 123 15.53 -10.73 -0.89
CA ASN A 123 14.56 -10.71 -2.00
C ASN A 123 13.53 -9.56 -1.96
N VAL A 124 13.81 -8.46 -1.26
CA VAL A 124 13.05 -7.21 -1.40
C VAL A 124 13.70 -6.38 -2.53
N LYS A 125 13.05 -6.36 -3.69
CA LYS A 125 13.67 -5.83 -4.93
C LYS A 125 12.93 -4.67 -5.58
N SER A 126 11.75 -4.32 -5.09
CA SER A 126 10.97 -3.19 -5.62
C SER A 126 10.66 -2.19 -4.52
N TYR A 127 10.90 -0.91 -4.76
CA TYR A 127 10.74 0.17 -3.79
C TYR A 127 9.88 1.28 -4.37
N GLN A 128 8.83 1.68 -3.67
CA GLN A 128 8.12 2.93 -3.92
C GLN A 128 8.61 3.98 -2.93
N ILE A 129 9.16 5.08 -3.44
CA ILE A 129 9.72 6.17 -2.63
C ILE A 129 8.99 7.46 -2.93
N SER A 130 8.37 8.05 -1.90
CA SER A 130 7.64 9.30 -2.05
C SER A 130 8.55 10.53 -2.01
N LEU A 131 8.40 11.40 -3.00
CA LEU A 131 9.01 12.72 -3.09
C LEU A 131 7.92 13.76 -3.31
N ASP A 132 8.06 14.97 -2.79
CA ASP A 132 7.04 16.03 -2.96
C ASP A 132 7.54 17.20 -3.82
N GLY A 133 8.60 17.00 -4.58
CA GLY A 133 9.29 18.06 -5.29
C GLY A 133 10.74 18.20 -4.84
N ASP A 134 11.31 19.36 -5.14
CA ASP A 134 12.67 19.70 -4.78
C ASP A 134 12.85 19.89 -3.27
N LYS A 135 14.07 20.27 -2.86
CA LYS A 135 14.44 20.40 -1.45
C LYS A 135 13.53 21.36 -0.68
N ASP A 136 13.16 22.48 -1.28
CA ASP A 136 12.47 23.56 -0.60
C ASP A 136 11.02 23.20 -0.33
N PHE A 137 10.33 22.57 -1.29
CA PHE A 137 8.98 22.09 -1.06
C PHE A 137 8.96 20.81 -0.22
N HIS A 138 9.80 19.82 -0.56
CA HIS A 138 9.84 18.53 0.14
C HIS A 138 10.09 18.69 1.64
N ASN A 139 10.99 19.59 2.04
CA ASN A 139 11.29 19.82 3.45
C ASN A 139 10.20 20.60 4.20
N LYS A 140 9.22 21.22 3.53
CA LYS A 140 8.04 21.81 4.18
C LYS A 140 6.99 20.75 4.49
N THR A 141 6.82 19.79 3.60
CA THR A 141 5.75 18.80 3.69
C THR A 141 6.18 17.48 4.31
N ARG A 142 7.42 17.01 4.10
CA ARG A 142 7.96 15.75 4.62
C ARG A 142 9.02 16.01 5.66
N ILE A 143 8.62 16.54 6.81
CA ILE A 143 9.52 16.81 7.94
C ILE A 143 9.71 15.57 8.82
N LYS A 144 10.87 15.47 9.47
CA LYS A 144 11.04 14.54 10.60
C LYS A 144 10.18 14.96 11.79
N ALA A 145 9.97 14.04 12.73
CA ALA A 145 9.25 14.33 13.98
C ALA A 145 9.89 15.46 14.82
N ASN A 146 11.17 15.75 14.61
CA ASN A 146 11.88 16.87 15.23
C ASN A 146 11.90 18.16 14.38
N GLY A 147 11.13 18.22 13.29
CA GLY A 147 11.01 19.41 12.42
C GLY A 147 12.12 19.59 11.38
N THR A 148 13.12 18.71 11.32
CA THR A 148 14.22 18.85 10.35
C THR A 148 13.88 18.24 8.99
N GLY A 149 14.43 18.82 7.91
CA GLY A 149 14.27 18.37 6.54
C GLY A 149 14.87 16.97 6.27
N THR A 150 14.40 16.36 5.19
CA THR A 150 14.64 14.95 4.84
C THR A 150 15.23 14.76 3.45
N PHE A 151 15.06 15.76 2.56
CA PHE A 151 15.35 15.65 1.13
C PHE A 151 16.78 15.22 0.86
N ASP A 152 17.79 15.90 1.41
CA ASP A 152 19.20 15.62 1.10
C ASP A 152 19.61 14.19 1.44
N ARG A 153 19.08 13.64 2.54
CA ARG A 153 19.36 12.26 2.95
C ARG A 153 18.76 11.27 1.96
N ILE A 154 17.50 11.47 1.58
CA ILE A 154 16.80 10.62 0.61
C ILE A 154 17.50 10.71 -0.75
N TRP A 155 17.80 11.92 -1.21
CA TRP A 155 18.48 12.16 -2.49
C TRP A 155 19.83 11.47 -2.54
N ASN A 156 20.68 11.62 -1.52
CA ASN A 156 21.98 10.97 -1.45
C ASN A 156 21.88 9.44 -1.41
N ASN A 157 20.84 8.89 -0.78
CA ASN A 157 20.58 7.45 -0.81
C ASN A 157 20.23 6.99 -2.24
N LEU A 158 19.34 7.70 -2.94
CA LEU A 158 18.98 7.40 -4.33
C LEU A 158 20.19 7.43 -5.26
N ILE A 159 21.06 8.43 -5.12
CA ILE A 159 22.30 8.53 -5.90
C ILE A 159 23.23 7.35 -5.59
N GLN A 160 23.46 7.01 -4.32
CA GLN A 160 24.32 5.86 -3.97
C GLN A 160 23.77 4.52 -4.51
N ILE A 161 22.44 4.36 -4.55
CA ILE A 161 21.81 3.19 -5.11
C ILE A 161 21.94 3.17 -6.63
N ARG A 162 21.78 4.31 -7.31
CA ARG A 162 22.02 4.47 -8.76
C ARG A 162 23.45 4.06 -9.13
N GLU A 163 24.44 4.45 -8.33
CA GLU A 163 25.85 4.07 -8.56
C GLU A 163 26.17 2.60 -8.22
N SER A 164 25.18 1.81 -7.78
CA SER A 164 25.36 0.38 -7.53
C SER A 164 24.90 -0.48 -8.71
N GLU A 165 25.36 -1.73 -8.76
CA GLU A 165 24.95 -2.73 -9.77
C GLU A 165 23.73 -3.58 -9.32
N MET A 166 23.02 -3.17 -8.26
CA MET A 166 21.89 -3.95 -7.74
C MET A 166 20.73 -4.01 -8.75
N ASP A 167 20.23 -5.22 -9.01
CA ASP A 167 19.04 -5.44 -9.84
C ASP A 167 17.76 -5.23 -9.01
N ILE A 168 17.39 -3.96 -8.88
CA ILE A 168 16.20 -3.51 -8.15
C ILE A 168 15.39 -2.54 -9.01
N GLU A 169 14.13 -2.35 -8.63
CA GLU A 169 13.24 -1.35 -9.21
C GLU A 169 12.92 -0.27 -8.17
N ILE A 170 13.00 0.99 -8.56
CA ILE A 170 12.61 2.14 -7.75
C ILE A 170 11.54 2.93 -8.49
N LEU A 171 10.33 2.92 -7.95
CA LEU A 171 9.25 3.82 -8.35
C LEU A 171 9.29 5.09 -7.48
N LEU A 172 9.77 6.18 -8.06
CA LEU A 172 9.65 7.51 -7.48
C LEU A 172 8.20 7.97 -7.61
N ARG A 173 7.52 8.10 -6.48
CA ARG A 173 6.15 8.61 -6.43
C ARG A 173 6.20 10.10 -6.09
N LEU A 174 6.09 10.94 -7.12
CA LEU A 174 6.05 12.39 -6.96
C LEU A 174 4.63 12.82 -6.55
N HIS A 175 4.51 13.27 -5.31
CA HIS A 175 3.28 13.84 -4.79
C HIS A 175 3.14 15.29 -5.26
N ILE A 176 1.96 15.59 -5.83
CA ILE A 176 1.67 16.91 -6.37
C ILE A 176 0.41 17.50 -5.75
N ASN A 177 0.39 18.81 -5.59
CA ASN A 177 -0.74 19.60 -5.15
C ASN A 177 -0.65 20.99 -5.80
N GLU A 178 -1.66 21.85 -5.59
CA GLU A 178 -1.62 23.21 -6.16
C GLU A 178 -0.36 23.99 -5.72
N ASP A 179 0.13 23.75 -4.50
CA ASP A 179 1.25 24.51 -3.93
C ASP A 179 2.62 24.18 -4.55
N ASN A 180 2.79 23.03 -5.21
CA ASN A 180 4.06 22.61 -5.83
C ASN A 180 4.01 22.39 -7.33
N TYR A 181 2.85 22.51 -7.96
CA TYR A 181 2.61 22.23 -9.37
C TYR A 181 3.69 22.83 -10.29
N GLU A 182 3.92 24.14 -10.20
CA GLU A 182 4.91 24.86 -11.02
C GLU A 182 6.34 24.34 -10.79
N SER A 183 6.73 24.19 -9.53
CA SER A 183 8.08 23.72 -9.17
C SER A 183 8.36 22.27 -9.59
N CYS A 184 7.30 21.47 -9.81
CA CYS A 184 7.44 20.09 -10.21
C CYS A 184 8.05 19.94 -11.61
N PHE A 185 7.82 20.88 -12.54
CA PHE A 185 8.43 20.80 -13.87
C PHE A 185 9.97 20.81 -13.80
N ASP A 186 10.54 21.72 -13.02
CA ASP A 186 12.00 21.81 -12.84
C ASP A 186 12.55 20.63 -12.04
N PHE A 187 11.79 20.15 -11.05
CA PHE A 187 12.18 18.95 -10.33
C PHE A 187 12.17 17.70 -11.23
N ILE A 188 11.18 17.57 -12.12
CA ILE A 188 11.12 16.49 -13.11
C ILE A 188 12.32 16.56 -14.06
N LYS A 189 12.76 17.74 -14.51
CA LYS A 189 13.99 17.89 -15.30
C LYS A 189 15.21 17.34 -14.55
N LYS A 190 15.33 17.68 -13.26
CA LYS A 190 16.40 17.15 -12.40
C LYS A 190 16.31 15.63 -12.24
N LEU A 191 15.11 15.08 -12.07
CA LEU A 191 14.91 13.63 -12.02
C LEU A 191 15.33 12.97 -13.35
N LYS A 192 14.99 13.56 -14.50
CA LYS A 192 15.41 13.06 -15.83
C LYS A 192 16.93 13.03 -15.97
N SER A 193 17.62 14.09 -15.56
CA SER A 193 19.08 14.19 -15.69
C SER A 193 19.85 13.34 -14.68
N GLU A 194 19.28 13.06 -13.51
CA GLU A 194 19.99 12.40 -12.41
C GLU A 194 19.54 10.97 -12.15
N LEU A 195 18.28 10.59 -12.35
CA LEU A 195 17.81 9.27 -11.93
C LEU A 195 17.14 8.50 -13.07
N LEU A 196 16.29 9.14 -13.87
CA LEU A 196 15.43 8.45 -14.83
C LEU A 196 16.12 8.04 -16.14
N PHE A 197 17.41 8.36 -16.32
CA PHE A 197 18.21 7.74 -17.38
C PHE A 197 18.57 6.28 -17.06
N ASP A 198 18.53 5.90 -15.79
CA ASP A 198 18.71 4.53 -15.32
C ASP A 198 17.35 3.80 -15.35
N SER A 199 17.29 2.68 -16.07
CA SER A 199 16.05 1.92 -16.30
C SER A 199 15.44 1.32 -15.03
N ARG A 200 16.22 1.25 -13.93
CA ARG A 200 15.73 0.84 -12.61
C ARG A 200 14.81 1.88 -11.99
N PHE A 201 14.92 3.14 -12.38
CA PHE A 201 14.14 4.24 -11.82
C PHE A 201 12.95 4.59 -12.72
N LYS A 202 11.76 4.58 -12.12
CA LYS A 202 10.49 4.96 -12.77
C LYS A 202 9.88 6.13 -12.02
N LEU A 203 9.11 6.95 -12.73
CA LEU A 203 8.39 8.07 -12.15
C LEU A 203 6.88 7.82 -12.25
N LEU A 204 6.19 7.96 -11.12
CA LEU A 204 4.74 8.04 -11.05
C LEU A 204 4.37 9.36 -10.37
N ILE A 205 3.50 10.12 -11.01
CA ILE A 205 2.89 11.28 -10.40
C ILE A 205 1.63 10.86 -9.64
N LYS A 206 1.38 11.50 -8.49
CA LYS A 206 0.13 11.33 -7.79
C LYS A 206 -0.31 12.60 -7.06
N ALA A 207 -1.52 13.07 -7.33
CA ALA A 207 -2.12 14.14 -6.55
C ALA A 207 -2.28 13.75 -5.06
N ILE A 208 -1.96 14.68 -4.15
CA ILE A 208 -2.20 14.53 -2.72
C ILE A 208 -3.72 14.62 -2.47
N GLY A 209 -4.28 13.56 -1.89
CA GLY A 209 -5.68 13.48 -1.54
C GLY A 209 -5.96 13.74 -0.06
N LYS A 210 -7.24 13.98 0.25
CA LYS A 210 -7.77 14.07 1.62
C LYS A 210 -8.15 12.66 2.08
N TYR A 211 -7.39 12.08 3.00
CA TYR A 211 -7.48 10.67 3.39
C TYR A 211 -7.89 10.47 4.86
N GLY A 212 -8.45 11.50 5.49
CA GLY A 212 -8.90 11.49 6.89
C GLY A 212 -7.81 11.93 7.87
N GLY A 213 -6.73 12.57 7.39
CA GLY A 213 -5.68 13.10 8.25
C GLY A 213 -6.10 14.36 8.99
N LYS A 214 -5.46 14.63 10.15
CA LYS A 214 -5.73 15.83 10.97
C LYS A 214 -5.59 17.16 10.21
N ASN A 215 -4.81 17.16 9.14
CA ASN A 215 -4.47 18.32 8.33
C ASN A 215 -5.11 18.30 6.94
N ASP A 216 -6.10 17.43 6.68
CA ASP A 216 -6.78 17.34 5.38
C ASP A 216 -7.35 18.69 4.89
N HIS A 217 -7.75 19.55 5.83
CA HIS A 217 -8.25 20.89 5.54
C HIS A 217 -7.20 21.84 4.96
N LEU A 218 -5.91 21.51 5.09
CA LEU A 218 -4.78 22.26 4.52
C LEU A 218 -4.36 21.74 3.14
N ILE A 219 -4.95 20.64 2.66
CA ILE A 219 -4.60 20.04 1.38
C ILE A 219 -5.46 20.70 0.29
N ASN A 220 -4.79 21.27 -0.71
CA ASN A 220 -5.37 21.74 -1.96
C ASN A 220 -5.06 20.73 -3.07
N PRO A 221 -5.97 19.77 -3.35
CA PRO A 221 -5.71 18.75 -4.35
C PRO A 221 -5.59 19.39 -5.72
N LEU A 222 -4.66 18.91 -6.52
CA LEU A 222 -4.49 19.38 -7.89
C LEU A 222 -5.71 19.03 -8.76
N SER A 223 -6.03 19.88 -9.75
CA SER A 223 -7.06 19.56 -10.74
C SER A 223 -6.66 18.38 -11.63
N LYS A 224 -7.65 17.74 -12.27
CA LYS A 224 -7.39 16.63 -13.20
C LYS A 224 -6.66 17.11 -14.45
N GLU A 225 -6.97 18.32 -14.89
CA GLU A 225 -6.36 18.97 -16.05
C GLU A 225 -4.85 19.18 -15.84
N GLU A 226 -4.46 19.72 -14.69
CA GLU A 226 -3.06 19.93 -14.31
C GLU A 226 -2.33 18.60 -14.05
N GLU A 227 -2.98 17.61 -13.44
CA GLU A 227 -2.41 16.25 -13.29
C GLU A 227 -2.11 15.63 -14.66
N GLN A 228 -3.02 15.80 -15.63
CA GLN A 228 -2.82 15.32 -17.00
C GLN A 228 -1.71 16.08 -17.74
N GLU A 229 -1.58 17.38 -17.52
CA GLU A 229 -0.50 18.19 -18.11
C GLU A 229 0.89 17.72 -17.65
N LEU A 230 1.08 17.52 -16.35
CA LEU A 230 2.32 16.99 -15.80
C LEU A 230 2.60 15.56 -16.29
N ALA A 231 1.56 14.72 -16.41
CA ALA A 231 1.70 13.38 -16.99
C ALA A 231 2.19 13.46 -18.44
N ASN A 232 1.60 14.34 -19.27
CA ASN A 232 2.01 14.54 -20.66
C ASN A 232 3.46 15.04 -20.76
N TYR A 233 3.90 15.89 -19.84
CA TYR A 233 5.28 16.38 -19.75
C TYR A 233 6.30 15.27 -19.45
N ILE A 234 5.93 14.28 -18.63
CA ILE A 234 6.78 13.12 -18.34
C ILE A 234 6.86 12.20 -19.55
N PHE A 235 5.72 11.84 -20.12
CA PHE A 235 5.62 10.77 -21.13
C PHE A 235 5.75 11.27 -22.58
N GLU A 236 6.07 12.55 -22.79
CA GLU A 236 6.25 13.16 -24.12
C GLU A 236 5.06 12.89 -25.06
N HIS A 237 3.83 13.02 -24.53
CA HIS A 237 2.56 12.72 -25.25
C HIS A 237 2.35 11.24 -25.64
N LYS A 238 3.12 10.30 -25.09
CA LYS A 238 2.74 8.88 -25.18
C LYS A 238 1.50 8.66 -24.31
N VAL A 239 0.42 8.22 -24.94
CA VAL A 239 -0.81 7.84 -24.26
C VAL A 239 -0.46 6.78 -23.23
N GLN A 240 -0.62 7.12 -21.94
CA GLN A 240 -0.60 6.12 -20.90
C GLN A 240 -1.83 5.24 -21.15
N ASP A 241 -1.62 3.95 -21.41
CA ASP A 241 -2.74 3.02 -21.45
C ASP A 241 -3.51 3.19 -20.14
N GLU A 242 -4.78 3.60 -20.22
CA GLU A 242 -5.72 3.60 -19.11
C GLU A 242 -6.02 2.14 -18.74
N ASN A 243 -5.01 1.45 -18.24
CA ASN A 243 -5.16 0.17 -17.61
C ASN A 243 -5.81 0.44 -16.25
N GLN A 244 -7.14 0.42 -16.27
CA GLN A 244 -8.00 0.36 -15.10
C GLN A 244 -7.44 -0.69 -14.14
N ASN A 245 -6.85 -0.22 -13.04
CA ASN A 245 -6.22 -1.07 -12.05
C ASN A 245 -7.24 -1.39 -10.96
N ILE A 246 -7.51 -2.68 -10.78
CA ILE A 246 -8.26 -3.14 -9.61
C ILE A 246 -7.43 -2.84 -8.37
N CYS A 247 -7.99 -2.09 -7.43
CA CYS A 247 -7.35 -1.85 -6.15
C CYS A 247 -7.12 -3.16 -5.40
N TYR A 248 -5.95 -3.29 -4.77
CA TYR A 248 -5.62 -4.46 -3.95
C TYR A 248 -6.71 -4.72 -2.90
N ALA A 249 -7.30 -3.67 -2.31
CA ALA A 249 -8.34 -3.80 -1.30
C ALA A 249 -9.61 -4.47 -1.84
N SER A 250 -9.86 -4.36 -3.15
CA SER A 250 -10.99 -5.01 -3.82
C SER A 250 -10.78 -6.51 -3.96
N LYS A 251 -9.53 -6.96 -4.13
CA LYS A 251 -9.18 -8.36 -4.46
C LYS A 251 -9.44 -9.28 -3.27
N PRO A 252 -10.22 -10.36 -3.40
CA PRO A 252 -10.47 -11.32 -2.33
C PRO A 252 -9.21 -11.92 -1.71
N ASN A 253 -8.16 -12.13 -2.49
CA ASN A 253 -6.90 -12.76 -2.07
C ASN A 253 -5.81 -11.77 -1.62
N SER A 254 -6.15 -10.49 -1.41
CA SER A 254 -5.22 -9.47 -0.91
C SER A 254 -5.58 -9.05 0.50
N PHE A 255 -4.62 -9.04 1.43
CA PHE A 255 -4.87 -8.71 2.83
C PHE A 255 -3.80 -7.78 3.39
N VAL A 256 -4.19 -6.97 4.37
CA VAL A 256 -3.28 -6.15 5.15
C VAL A 256 -3.11 -6.80 6.52
N ILE A 257 -1.88 -7.11 6.94
CA ILE A 257 -1.57 -7.57 8.30
C ILE A 257 -0.99 -6.38 9.07
N ARG A 258 -1.77 -5.86 10.01
CA ARG A 258 -1.35 -4.75 10.88
C ARG A 258 -0.36 -5.22 11.95
N ALA A 259 0.37 -4.27 12.54
CA ALA A 259 1.40 -4.58 13.55
C ALA A 259 0.83 -5.22 14.84
N ASP A 260 -0.46 -5.03 15.11
CA ASP A 260 -1.20 -5.63 16.23
C ASP A 260 -1.84 -7.00 15.90
N GLY A 261 -1.70 -7.48 14.66
CA GLY A 261 -2.27 -8.72 14.17
C GLY A 261 -3.70 -8.61 13.62
N ASN A 262 -4.29 -7.42 13.57
CA ASN A 262 -5.55 -7.23 12.86
C ASN A 262 -5.36 -7.47 11.35
N ILE A 263 -6.37 -8.08 10.72
CA ILE A 263 -6.43 -8.29 9.27
C ILE A 263 -7.34 -7.22 8.68
N ASN A 264 -6.77 -6.42 7.79
CA ASN A 264 -7.46 -5.34 7.11
C ASN A 264 -7.48 -5.55 5.58
N LYS A 265 -8.23 -4.70 4.86
CA LYS A 265 -8.29 -4.71 3.39
C LYS A 265 -7.56 -3.53 2.75
N CYS A 266 -7.53 -2.38 3.41
CA CYS A 266 -7.03 -1.12 2.90
C CYS A 266 -5.96 -0.53 3.83
N THR A 267 -4.89 0.02 3.26
CA THR A 267 -3.86 0.71 4.04
C THR A 267 -4.20 2.16 4.36
N VAL A 268 -5.25 2.72 3.75
CA VAL A 268 -5.66 4.12 3.95
C VAL A 268 -6.72 4.24 5.05
N ALA A 269 -7.72 3.36 5.03
CA ALA A 269 -8.84 3.39 5.97
C ALA A 269 -8.53 2.69 7.31
N LEU A 270 -7.31 2.81 7.86
CA LEU A 270 -6.84 2.02 9.01
C LEU A 270 -7.70 2.19 10.27
N ASN A 271 -8.29 3.37 10.46
CA ASN A 271 -9.15 3.69 11.61
C ASN A 271 -10.63 3.43 11.33
N ASN A 272 -10.99 2.98 10.12
CA ASN A 272 -12.37 2.62 9.81
C ASN A 272 -12.66 1.19 10.29
N PRO A 273 -13.69 0.96 11.14
CA PRO A 273 -13.98 -0.37 11.67
C PRO A 273 -14.33 -1.39 10.58
N ILE A 274 -14.93 -0.96 9.45
CA ILE A 274 -15.26 -1.85 8.32
C ILE A 274 -13.99 -2.39 7.65
N ASN A 275 -12.87 -1.69 7.79
CA ASN A 275 -11.59 -2.12 7.24
C ASN A 275 -10.96 -3.24 8.05
N ASN A 276 -11.26 -3.37 9.36
CA ASN A 276 -10.84 -4.51 10.14
C ASN A 276 -11.79 -5.68 9.88
N ILE A 277 -11.33 -6.64 9.09
CA ILE A 277 -12.12 -7.81 8.68
C ILE A 277 -11.79 -9.06 9.48
N GLY A 278 -10.88 -9.01 10.45
CA GLY A 278 -10.49 -10.21 11.18
C GLY A 278 -9.18 -10.08 11.94
N LYS A 279 -8.65 -11.23 12.38
CA LYS A 279 -7.42 -11.29 13.17
C LYS A 279 -6.55 -12.46 12.75
N LEU A 280 -5.24 -12.24 12.78
CA LEU A 280 -4.23 -13.29 12.69
C LEU A 280 -4.04 -13.92 14.07
N VAL A 281 -4.29 -15.23 14.18
CA VAL A 281 -4.13 -15.97 15.43
C VAL A 281 -2.85 -16.79 15.45
N GLY A 282 -2.42 -17.20 16.64
CA GLY A 282 -1.11 -17.82 16.88
C GLY A 282 -0.83 -19.12 16.11
N SER A 283 -1.84 -19.77 15.52
CA SER A 283 -1.67 -20.93 14.64
C SER A 283 -1.26 -20.56 13.21
N GLY A 284 -1.23 -19.26 12.87
CA GLY A 284 -1.11 -18.78 11.50
C GLY A 284 -2.42 -18.79 10.71
N SER A 285 -3.55 -19.05 11.37
CA SER A 285 -4.88 -18.95 10.73
C SER A 285 -5.37 -17.49 10.73
N MET A 286 -6.04 -17.09 9.66
CA MET A 286 -6.76 -15.82 9.59
C MET A 286 -8.23 -16.05 9.95
N GLU A 287 -8.67 -15.51 11.08
CA GLU A 287 -10.08 -15.52 11.48
C GLU A 287 -10.78 -14.33 10.81
N ILE A 288 -11.40 -14.58 9.66
CA ILE A 288 -12.00 -13.55 8.82
C ILE A 288 -13.52 -13.49 9.01
N ASN A 289 -14.02 -12.29 9.27
CA ASN A 289 -15.43 -11.95 9.09
C ASN A 289 -15.72 -11.87 7.59
N THR A 290 -16.31 -12.95 7.06
CA THR A 290 -16.58 -13.09 5.63
C THR A 290 -17.58 -12.05 5.10
N ASP A 291 -18.47 -11.56 5.96
CA ASP A 291 -19.48 -10.58 5.61
C ASP A 291 -18.87 -9.19 5.42
N LEU A 292 -17.95 -8.78 6.29
CA LEU A 292 -17.14 -7.59 6.05
C LEU A 292 -16.22 -7.76 4.83
N ALA A 293 -15.53 -8.91 4.71
CA ALA A 293 -14.64 -9.16 3.58
C ALA A 293 -15.36 -9.08 2.21
N LYS A 294 -16.60 -9.58 2.12
CA LYS A 294 -17.43 -9.47 0.89
C LYS A 294 -17.70 -8.03 0.50
N LEU A 295 -17.94 -7.13 1.46
CA LEU A 295 -18.18 -5.71 1.18
C LEU A 295 -17.02 -5.11 0.37
N TRP A 296 -15.78 -5.46 0.70
CA TRP A 296 -14.61 -4.96 -0.02
C TRP A 296 -14.52 -5.49 -1.46
N SER A 297 -15.07 -6.67 -1.75
CA SER A 297 -15.00 -7.31 -3.06
C SER A 297 -16.27 -7.18 -3.92
N LEU A 298 -17.27 -6.39 -3.49
CA LEU A 298 -18.55 -6.26 -4.19
C LEU A 298 -18.42 -5.81 -5.66
N GLY A 299 -17.41 -4.99 -5.97
CA GLY A 299 -17.13 -4.50 -7.32
C GLY A 299 -17.02 -5.60 -8.38
N PHE A 300 -16.56 -6.80 -7.99
CA PHE A 300 -16.47 -7.95 -8.90
C PHE A 300 -17.83 -8.58 -9.22
N PHE A 301 -18.80 -8.49 -8.30
CA PHE A 301 -20.10 -9.13 -8.44
C PHE A 301 -21.12 -8.26 -9.17
N ASN A 302 -21.01 -6.94 -9.03
CA ASN A 302 -21.86 -5.97 -9.71
C ASN A 302 -21.21 -5.36 -10.97
N ASN A 303 -19.95 -5.73 -11.27
CA ASN A 303 -19.16 -5.17 -12.36
C ASN A 303 -19.03 -3.63 -12.28
N ASP A 304 -19.01 -3.08 -11.06
CA ASP A 304 -18.88 -1.65 -10.79
C ASP A 304 -17.39 -1.27 -10.78
N LYS A 305 -16.99 -0.53 -11.80
CA LYS A 305 -15.60 -0.12 -12.01
C LYS A 305 -15.09 0.82 -10.94
N ASP A 306 -15.88 1.81 -10.54
CA ASP A 306 -15.50 2.75 -9.48
C ASP A 306 -15.27 1.98 -8.17
N TYR A 307 -16.10 0.95 -7.93
CA TYR A 307 -15.96 0.09 -6.77
C TYR A 307 -14.68 -0.75 -6.83
N LEU A 308 -14.35 -1.31 -7.99
CA LEU A 308 -13.11 -2.06 -8.20
C LEU A 308 -11.87 -1.18 -8.01
N GLU A 309 -11.94 0.10 -8.40
CA GLU A 309 -10.87 1.09 -8.22
C GLU A 309 -10.75 1.57 -6.77
N CYS A 310 -11.85 1.73 -6.04
CA CYS A 310 -11.82 2.07 -4.62
C CYS A 310 -13.11 1.65 -3.88
N PRO A 311 -13.13 0.49 -3.20
CA PRO A 311 -14.29 0.03 -2.44
C PRO A 311 -14.72 1.03 -1.36
N MET A 312 -13.74 1.63 -0.68
CA MET A 312 -13.97 2.56 0.42
C MET A 312 -14.74 3.83 -0.02
N SER A 313 -14.69 4.19 -1.30
CA SER A 313 -15.45 5.33 -1.83
C SER A 313 -16.96 5.07 -1.90
N LYS A 314 -17.39 3.80 -1.94
CA LYS A 314 -18.79 3.40 -2.12
C LYS A 314 -19.38 2.70 -0.88
N ILE A 315 -18.56 1.99 -0.10
CA ILE A 315 -18.98 1.25 1.11
C ILE A 315 -19.81 2.12 2.08
N PRO A 316 -19.42 3.36 2.44
CA PRO A 316 -20.19 4.17 3.40
C PRO A 316 -21.63 4.45 2.96
N GLU A 317 -21.87 4.66 1.66
CA GLU A 317 -23.21 4.88 1.13
C GLU A 317 -24.06 3.60 1.18
N LEU A 318 -23.45 2.45 0.90
CA LEU A 318 -24.13 1.16 0.99
C LEU A 318 -24.54 0.83 2.42
N VAL A 319 -23.69 1.16 3.40
CA VAL A 319 -24.02 1.03 4.81
C VAL A 319 -25.20 1.95 5.16
N LYS A 320 -25.11 3.25 4.86
CA LYS A 320 -26.21 4.20 5.13
C LYS A 320 -27.55 3.81 4.49
N LYS A 321 -27.54 3.29 3.26
CA LYS A 321 -28.77 2.85 2.56
C LYS A 321 -29.40 1.60 3.19
N ALA A 322 -28.61 0.75 3.81
CA ALA A 322 -29.10 -0.40 4.55
C ALA A 322 -29.65 -0.05 5.93
N ASP A 323 -29.11 0.99 6.60
CA ASP A 323 -29.66 1.57 7.84
C ASP A 323 -31.08 2.14 7.61
N SER A 324 -31.35 2.71 6.43
CA SER A 324 -32.59 3.43 6.14
C SER A 324 -33.79 2.58 5.67
N GLN A 325 -33.72 1.24 5.73
CA GLN A 325 -34.80 0.32 5.32
C GLN A 325 -35.49 0.65 3.99
N GLN A 326 -34.73 0.81 2.89
CA GLN A 326 -35.28 0.65 1.54
C GLN A 326 -34.55 -0.48 0.80
N ALA A 327 -35.31 -1.57 0.61
CA ALA A 327 -35.10 -2.78 -0.15
C ALA A 327 -33.85 -2.92 -1.04
N PHE A 328 -33.12 -4.04 -0.86
CA PHE A 328 -32.53 -4.78 -1.98
C PHE A 328 -33.19 -6.15 -2.07
N GLY A 329 -34.01 -6.34 -3.11
CA GLY A 329 -34.42 -7.66 -3.59
C GLY A 329 -33.33 -8.23 -4.50
N SER A 330 -32.20 -8.67 -3.93
CA SER A 330 -31.18 -9.51 -4.58
C SER A 330 -30.14 -9.91 -3.52
N MET A 331 -29.28 -10.90 -3.80
CA MET A 331 -28.28 -11.47 -2.88
C MET A 331 -27.42 -10.43 -2.12
N ALA A 332 -27.28 -9.20 -2.62
CA ALA A 332 -26.58 -8.12 -1.91
C ALA A 332 -27.31 -7.67 -0.63
N GLY A 333 -28.64 -7.72 -0.60
CA GLY A 333 -29.44 -7.29 0.55
C GLY A 333 -29.33 -8.21 1.78
N SER A 334 -29.05 -9.50 1.58
CA SER A 334 -28.84 -10.45 2.69
C SER A 334 -27.45 -10.33 3.29
N VAL A 335 -26.41 -10.14 2.46
CA VAL A 335 -25.02 -9.91 2.90
C VAL A 335 -24.88 -8.60 3.66
N VAL A 336 -25.55 -7.54 3.21
CA VAL A 336 -25.53 -6.27 3.94
C VAL A 336 -26.34 -6.39 5.24
N LYS A 337 -27.49 -7.08 5.25
CA LYS A 337 -28.28 -7.31 6.48
C LYS A 337 -27.56 -8.18 7.54
N SER A 338 -26.79 -9.20 7.15
CA SER A 338 -26.05 -10.05 8.10
C SER A 338 -24.82 -9.32 8.68
N SER A 339 -24.10 -8.55 7.86
CA SER A 339 -23.08 -7.59 8.32
C SER A 339 -23.64 -6.55 9.30
N PHE A 340 -24.91 -6.16 9.13
CA PHE A 340 -25.60 -5.12 9.89
C PHE A 340 -25.97 -5.49 11.32
N VAL A 341 -26.34 -6.76 11.56
CA VAL A 341 -26.61 -7.25 12.92
C VAL A 341 -25.33 -7.22 13.78
N LEU A 342 -24.14 -7.22 13.14
CA LEU A 342 -22.84 -7.10 13.78
C LEU A 342 -22.38 -5.63 13.92
N LEU A 343 -22.59 -4.77 12.91
CA LEU A 343 -22.22 -3.35 12.96
C LEU A 343 -23.04 -2.54 13.98
N SER A 344 -24.34 -2.85 14.14
CA SER A 344 -25.20 -2.20 15.16
C SER A 344 -24.79 -2.50 16.61
N LYS A 345 -23.95 -3.52 16.85
CA LYS A 345 -23.35 -3.80 18.16
C LYS A 345 -22.04 -3.04 18.43
N PHE A 346 -21.37 -2.52 17.40
CA PHE A 346 -20.10 -1.78 17.52
C PHE A 346 -20.27 -0.25 17.52
N VAL A 347 -21.45 0.27 17.14
CA VAL A 347 -21.75 1.71 17.10
C VAL A 347 -22.39 2.23 18.41
N LEU A 348 -22.59 1.36 19.42
CA LEU A 348 -23.19 1.72 20.71
C LEU A 348 -22.31 1.36 21.94
N SER A 349 -20.99 1.43 21.83
CA SER A 349 -20.08 1.41 22.99
C SER A 349 -18.90 2.34 22.83
#